data_AF-A0A9W7YAG9-F1
#
_entry.id   AF-A0A9W7YAG9-F1
#
_cell.length_a   1.000
_cell.length_b   1.000
_cell.length_c   1.000
_cell.angle_alpha   90.00
_cell.angle_beta   90.00
_cell.angle_gamma   90.00
#
_symmetry.space_group_name_H-M   'P 1'
#
loop_
_entity.id
_entity.type
_entity.pdbx_description
1 polymer ?
#
loop_
_entity_poly.entity_id
_entity_poly.type
_entity_poly.pdbx_seq_one_letter_code
_entity_poly.pdbx_strand_id
1 'polypeptide(L)'
;MGLALLLLALVLAACANVRGNTEVRRFRLDLDTPMHQSPLLQRRIDGVLPNQTALAAPFTTSGIEAIYAAESTTASSEDRVRWYRLQGLEPGRSYELRVSYAATPPSSFDIALYSVLEVLRLFNAAPGREETPHMQDSAPRAELDMYAKVTVSYTGHSHIVDMENRQVRYIIALERHVLGLPVRAYKLVGALVVVVIFSLLVVAPRILAAADAVLAEDTKQHKKD
;
A
#
# COMPACT_ATOMS: atom_id res chain seq x y z
N MET A 1 9.21 12.91 -33.47
CA MET A 1 9.40 12.51 -32.05
C MET A 1 8.19 12.79 -31.15
N GLY A 2 7.37 13.83 -31.41
CA GLY A 2 6.26 14.21 -30.50
C GLY A 2 5.13 13.20 -30.35
N LEU A 3 4.70 12.52 -31.43
CA LEU A 3 3.49 11.67 -31.40
C LEU A 3 3.64 10.42 -30.52
N ALA A 4 4.77 9.72 -30.57
CA ALA A 4 5.00 8.51 -29.77
C ALA A 4 5.12 8.81 -28.27
N LEU A 5 5.75 9.94 -27.93
CA LEU A 5 5.85 10.44 -26.55
C LEU A 5 4.49 10.90 -26.03
N LEU A 6 3.68 11.53 -26.89
CA LEU A 6 2.31 11.93 -26.57
C LEU A 6 1.40 10.73 -26.34
N LEU A 7 1.49 9.69 -27.19
CA LEU A 7 0.71 8.45 -27.03
C LEU A 7 1.12 7.69 -25.76
N LEU A 8 2.41 7.60 -25.46
CA LEU A 8 2.88 7.01 -24.21
C LEU A 8 2.41 7.80 -23.00
N ALA A 9 2.47 9.14 -23.05
CA ALA A 9 1.96 10.00 -21.99
C ALA A 9 0.44 9.87 -21.81
N LEU A 10 -0.32 9.75 -22.91
CA LEU A 10 -1.77 9.52 -22.88
C LEU A 10 -2.11 8.16 -22.30
N VAL A 11 -1.37 7.10 -22.64
CA VAL A 11 -1.57 5.76 -22.08
C VAL A 11 -1.23 5.77 -20.58
N LEU A 12 -0.12 6.38 -20.18
CA LEU A 12 0.26 6.51 -18.77
C LEU A 12 -0.77 7.33 -17.98
N ALA A 13 -1.29 8.43 -18.56
CA ALA A 13 -2.33 9.25 -17.94
C ALA A 13 -3.67 8.50 -17.85
N ALA A 14 -4.05 7.74 -18.88
CA ALA A 14 -5.25 6.91 -18.88
C ALA A 14 -5.16 5.78 -17.84
N CYS A 15 -3.99 5.15 -17.71
CA CYS A 15 -3.74 4.12 -16.69
C CYS A 15 -3.65 4.70 -15.28
N ALA A 16 -3.15 5.94 -15.10
CA ALA A 16 -3.02 6.58 -13.80
C ALA A 16 -4.36 7.09 -13.22
N ASN A 17 -5.38 7.31 -14.08
CA ASN A 17 -6.67 7.88 -13.68
C ASN A 17 -7.75 6.86 -13.31
N VAL A 18 -7.50 5.55 -13.45
CA VAL A 18 -8.39 4.53 -12.87
C VAL A 18 -8.09 4.44 -11.37
N ARG A 19 -8.59 5.41 -10.62
CA ARG A 19 -8.55 5.38 -9.16
C ARG A 19 -9.75 4.61 -8.67
N GLY A 20 -9.52 3.38 -8.22
CA GLY A 20 -10.44 2.76 -7.27
C GLY A 20 -10.50 3.63 -6.00
N ASN A 21 -11.62 3.59 -5.29
CA ASN A 21 -11.69 4.20 -3.97
C ASN A 21 -10.62 3.56 -3.10
N THR A 22 -9.72 4.38 -2.59
CA THR A 22 -8.55 3.93 -1.85
C THR A 22 -8.33 4.82 -0.64
N GLU A 23 -8.22 4.18 0.52
CA GLU A 23 -7.80 4.84 1.76
C GLU A 23 -6.38 4.40 2.09
N VAL A 24 -5.55 5.36 2.48
CA VAL A 24 -4.11 5.17 2.59
C VAL A 24 -3.62 5.68 3.94
N ARG A 25 -2.98 4.79 4.70
CA ARG A 25 -2.28 5.13 5.94
C ARG A 25 -0.78 4.91 5.76
N ARG A 26 -0.02 6.01 5.79
CA ARG A 26 1.45 5.97 5.79
C ARG A 26 1.97 6.05 7.20
N PHE A 27 3.01 5.28 7.50
CA PHE A 27 3.68 5.31 8.79
C PHE A 27 5.17 5.03 8.64
N ARG A 28 5.94 5.48 9.63
CA ARG A 28 7.38 5.22 9.74
C ARG A 28 7.62 4.57 11.10
N LEU A 29 8.49 3.58 11.11
CA LEU A 29 8.96 2.98 12.35
C LEU A 29 10.18 3.74 12.85
N ASP A 30 10.05 4.38 14.01
CA ASP A 30 11.17 5.07 14.64
C ASP A 30 12.15 4.06 15.23
N LEU A 31 13.44 4.42 15.18
CA LEU A 31 14.55 3.58 15.67
C LEU A 31 14.50 3.35 17.19
N ASP A 32 13.78 4.20 17.93
CA ASP A 32 13.76 4.21 19.39
C ASP A 32 12.53 3.51 20.00
N THR A 33 11.60 3.03 19.16
CA THR A 33 10.45 2.24 19.66
C THR A 33 11.00 1.01 20.38
N PRO A 34 10.65 0.66 21.63
CA PRO A 34 11.19 -0.55 22.27
C PRO A 34 10.76 -1.82 21.51
N MET A 35 11.72 -2.55 20.93
CA MET A 35 11.50 -3.45 19.77
C MET A 35 11.48 -4.95 20.06
N HIS A 36 11.67 -5.39 21.31
CA HIS A 36 11.65 -6.82 21.62
C HIS A 36 10.29 -7.26 22.12
N GLN A 37 9.60 -8.03 21.29
CA GLN A 37 8.37 -8.69 21.68
C GLN A 37 8.70 -10.06 22.23
N SER A 38 8.47 -10.23 23.54
CA SER A 38 8.53 -11.56 24.14
C SER A 38 7.47 -12.46 23.48
N PRO A 39 7.80 -13.72 23.13
CA PRO A 39 6.81 -14.70 22.66
C PRO A 39 5.59 -14.84 23.57
N LEU A 40 5.72 -14.51 24.85
CA LEU A 40 4.62 -14.48 25.81
C LEU A 40 3.61 -13.36 25.52
N LEU A 41 4.08 -12.18 25.14
CA LEU A 41 3.20 -11.06 24.76
C LEU A 41 2.44 -11.40 23.48
N GLN A 42 3.11 -12.05 22.53
CA GLN A 42 2.47 -12.50 21.30
C GLN A 42 1.33 -13.47 21.59
N ARG A 43 1.56 -14.48 22.45
CA ARG A 43 0.51 -15.43 22.86
C ARG A 43 -0.66 -14.74 23.54
N ARG A 44 -0.40 -13.71 24.38
CA ARG A 44 -1.48 -12.92 24.99
C ARG A 44 -2.31 -12.18 23.94
N ILE A 45 -1.66 -11.59 22.92
CA ILE A 45 -2.37 -10.93 21.83
C ILE A 45 -3.19 -11.92 21.03
N ASP A 46 -2.62 -13.05 20.63
CA ASP A 46 -3.34 -14.06 19.86
C ASP A 46 -4.56 -14.60 20.63
N GLY A 47 -4.54 -14.55 21.98
CA GLY A 47 -5.68 -14.84 22.82
C GLY A 47 -6.79 -13.77 22.85
N VAL A 48 -6.45 -12.48 22.66
CA VAL A 48 -7.45 -11.39 22.61
C VAL A 48 -7.87 -11.02 21.18
N LEU A 49 -7.07 -11.37 20.17
CA LEU A 49 -7.30 -11.14 18.74
C LEU A 49 -7.24 -12.45 17.95
N PRO A 50 -8.23 -13.35 18.11
CA PRO A 50 -8.18 -14.68 17.50
C PRO A 50 -8.28 -14.69 15.97
N ASN A 51 -8.89 -13.66 15.37
CA ASN A 51 -9.25 -13.62 13.94
C ASN A 51 -8.48 -12.52 13.18
N GLN A 52 -7.16 -12.50 13.31
CA GLN A 52 -6.31 -11.53 12.63
C GLN A 52 -5.68 -12.09 11.35
N THR A 53 -5.67 -11.30 10.28
CA THR A 53 -4.97 -11.65 9.04
C THR A 53 -3.54 -11.09 9.07
N ALA A 54 -2.55 -11.92 8.80
CA ALA A 54 -1.15 -11.49 8.75
C ALA A 54 -0.82 -10.82 7.40
N LEU A 55 -0.16 -9.66 7.45
CA LEU A 55 0.36 -8.92 6.32
C LEU A 55 1.86 -8.72 6.51
N ALA A 56 2.67 -9.39 5.68
CA ALA A 56 4.12 -9.33 5.79
C ALA A 56 4.75 -8.28 4.86
N ALA A 57 5.75 -7.56 5.34
CA ALA A 57 6.64 -6.76 4.50
C ALA A 57 7.58 -7.64 3.65
N PRO A 58 8.20 -7.14 2.57
CA PRO A 58 8.14 -5.77 2.04
C PRO A 58 6.84 -5.49 1.27
N PHE A 59 6.07 -6.53 0.93
CA PHE A 59 4.77 -6.40 0.31
C PHE A 59 3.91 -7.63 0.60
N THR A 60 2.69 -7.42 1.07
CA THR A 60 1.63 -8.46 1.12
C THR A 60 0.28 -7.84 0.80
N THR A 61 -0.63 -8.61 0.22
CA THR A 61 -2.02 -8.22 -0.02
C THR A 61 -2.93 -9.31 0.51
N SER A 62 -4.05 -8.93 1.12
CA SER A 62 -5.09 -9.85 1.55
C SER A 62 -5.86 -10.42 0.35
N GLY A 63 -6.68 -11.44 0.59
CA GLY A 63 -7.79 -11.75 -0.29
C GLY A 63 -8.86 -10.65 -0.30
N ILE A 64 -9.99 -10.94 -0.94
CA ILE A 64 -11.19 -10.11 -0.81
C ILE A 64 -11.78 -10.36 0.58
N GLU A 65 -11.79 -9.30 1.38
CA GLU A 65 -12.34 -9.27 2.73
C GLU A 65 -13.71 -8.59 2.73
N ALA A 66 -14.46 -8.79 3.82
CA ALA A 66 -15.77 -8.18 4.01
C ALA A 66 -15.92 -7.66 5.45
N ILE A 67 -16.51 -6.47 5.57
CA ILE A 67 -16.75 -5.77 6.83
C ILE A 67 -18.08 -5.02 6.76
N TYR A 68 -18.80 -4.93 7.87
CA TYR A 68 -20.02 -4.10 7.95
C TYR A 68 -19.68 -2.69 8.41
N ALA A 69 -20.48 -1.72 7.97
CA ALA A 69 -20.43 -0.35 8.47
C ALA A 69 -20.62 -0.30 9.99
N ALA A 70 -19.95 0.62 10.66
CA ALA A 70 -20.09 0.85 12.10
C ALA A 70 -21.56 1.13 12.49
N GLU A 71 -22.30 1.78 11.59
CA GLU A 71 -23.69 2.17 11.72
C GLU A 71 -24.68 1.01 11.47
N SER A 72 -24.22 -0.15 10.99
CA SER A 72 -25.09 -1.30 10.75
C SER A 72 -25.84 -1.69 12.03
N THR A 73 -27.13 -1.98 11.92
CA THR A 73 -27.95 -2.44 13.05
C THR A 73 -28.02 -3.97 13.13
N THR A 74 -27.71 -4.66 12.04
CA THR A 74 -27.82 -6.12 11.93
C THR A 74 -26.51 -6.87 12.22
N ALA A 75 -25.36 -6.21 12.07
CA ALA A 75 -24.05 -6.83 12.27
C ALA A 75 -23.64 -6.88 13.74
N SER A 76 -22.92 -7.91 14.16
CA SER A 76 -22.28 -7.96 15.49
C SER A 76 -21.16 -6.91 15.60
N SER A 77 -20.68 -6.62 16.81
CA SER A 77 -19.53 -5.72 16.99
C SER A 77 -18.24 -6.28 16.36
N GLU A 78 -18.09 -7.60 16.32
CA GLU A 78 -16.94 -8.29 15.72
C GLU A 78 -16.93 -8.18 14.18
N ASP A 79 -18.10 -8.10 13.56
CA ASP A 79 -18.24 -7.99 12.11
C ASP A 79 -17.98 -6.57 11.56
N ARG A 80 -17.92 -5.57 12.46
CA ARG A 80 -17.69 -4.15 12.14
C ARG A 80 -16.23 -3.73 12.25
N VAL A 81 -15.36 -4.64 12.70
CA VAL A 81 -13.94 -4.38 12.94
C VAL A 81 -13.12 -5.52 12.35
N ARG A 82 -12.06 -5.20 11.60
CA ARG A 82 -11.08 -6.19 11.17
C ARG A 82 -9.70 -5.83 11.69
N TRP A 83 -9.00 -6.82 12.23
CA TRP A 83 -7.65 -6.69 12.75
C TRP A 83 -6.65 -7.37 11.81
N TYR A 84 -5.53 -6.71 11.59
CA TYR A 84 -4.43 -7.20 10.78
C TYR A 84 -3.13 -7.15 11.58
N ARG A 85 -2.35 -8.23 11.56
CA ARG A 85 -1.00 -8.26 12.11
C ARG A 85 -0.01 -7.89 11.02
N LEU A 86 0.72 -6.81 11.20
CA LEU A 86 1.73 -6.32 10.28
C LEU A 86 3.09 -6.88 10.70
N GLN A 87 3.68 -7.74 9.89
CA GLN A 87 4.89 -8.52 10.21
C GLN A 87 6.08 -8.15 9.34
N GLY A 88 7.27 -8.53 9.80
CA GLY A 88 8.53 -8.32 9.05
C GLY A 88 8.88 -6.85 8.90
N LEU A 89 8.41 -5.99 9.81
CA LEU A 89 8.69 -4.57 9.75
C LEU A 89 10.12 -4.28 10.24
N GLU A 90 10.78 -3.31 9.61
CA GLU A 90 12.15 -2.93 9.87
C GLU A 90 12.22 -1.53 10.51
N PRO A 91 13.09 -1.33 11.52
CA PRO A 91 13.33 -0.02 12.12
C PRO A 91 13.81 1.00 11.08
N GLY A 92 13.37 2.25 11.21
CA GLY A 92 13.78 3.36 10.35
C GLY A 92 13.20 3.32 8.93
N ARG A 93 12.35 2.32 8.61
CA ARG A 93 11.69 2.21 7.31
C ARG A 93 10.29 2.83 7.33
N SER A 94 9.82 3.17 6.13
CA SER A 94 8.48 3.70 5.89
C SER A 94 7.60 2.65 5.21
N TYR A 95 6.34 2.65 5.58
CA TYR A 95 5.33 1.70 5.12
C TYR A 95 4.04 2.43 4.75
N GLU A 96 3.27 1.81 3.88
CA GLU A 96 1.94 2.22 3.51
C GLU A 96 1.00 1.03 3.65
N LEU A 97 -0.10 1.26 4.35
CA LEU A 97 -1.24 0.37 4.37
C LEU A 97 -2.33 0.99 3.49
N ARG A 98 -2.79 0.25 2.50
CA ARG A 98 -3.79 0.71 1.53
C ARG A 98 -5.00 -0.21 1.54
N VAL A 99 -6.17 0.36 1.72
CA VAL A 99 -7.45 -0.32 1.57
C VAL A 99 -8.06 0.10 0.25
N SER A 100 -8.35 -0.87 -0.62
CA SER A 100 -9.01 -0.67 -1.92
C SER A 100 -10.39 -1.31 -1.89
N TYR A 101 -11.42 -0.59 -2.30
CA TYR A 101 -12.80 -1.07 -2.23
C TYR A 101 -13.65 -0.59 -3.41
N ALA A 102 -14.75 -1.29 -3.66
CA ALA A 102 -15.70 -0.90 -4.68
C ALA A 102 -16.51 0.32 -4.21
N ALA A 103 -16.81 1.24 -5.14
CA ALA A 103 -17.62 2.43 -4.87
C ALA A 103 -19.12 2.15 -4.68
N THR A 104 -19.53 0.89 -4.50
CA THR A 104 -20.93 0.47 -4.55
C THR A 104 -21.71 0.90 -3.31
N PRO A 105 -21.27 0.61 -2.07
CA PRO A 105 -21.78 1.32 -0.89
C PRO A 105 -20.91 2.57 -0.65
N PRO A 106 -21.50 3.76 -0.49
CA PRO A 106 -20.73 4.96 -0.19
C PRO A 106 -20.18 4.84 1.24
N SER A 107 -18.88 4.56 1.32
CA SER A 107 -18.20 4.13 2.55
C SER A 107 -16.86 4.84 2.70
N SER A 108 -16.46 5.13 3.93
CA SER A 108 -15.14 5.63 4.28
C SER A 108 -14.48 4.67 5.27
N PHE A 109 -13.23 4.29 4.98
CA PHE A 109 -12.46 3.40 5.84
C PHE A 109 -11.55 4.20 6.75
N ASP A 110 -11.49 3.82 8.03
CA ASP A 110 -10.50 4.30 8.99
C ASP A 110 -9.50 3.19 9.30
N ILE A 111 -8.23 3.56 9.36
CA ILE A 111 -7.10 2.67 9.60
C ILE A 111 -6.33 3.21 10.80
N ALA A 112 -6.53 2.57 11.95
CA ALA A 112 -5.81 2.87 13.17
C ALA A 112 -4.66 1.87 13.37
N LEU A 113 -3.48 2.37 13.72
CA LEU A 113 -2.29 1.57 13.95
C LEU A 113 -1.99 1.48 15.44
N TYR A 114 -1.59 0.31 15.90
CA TYR A 114 -1.30 0.01 17.29
C TYR A 114 -0.01 -0.80 17.40
N SER A 115 0.80 -0.45 18.39
CA SER A 115 1.85 -1.33 18.92
C SER A 115 1.24 -2.48 19.72
N VAL A 116 2.04 -3.52 19.95
CA VAL A 116 1.67 -4.66 20.84
C VAL A 116 1.15 -4.21 22.20
N LEU A 117 1.84 -3.25 22.84
CA LEU A 117 1.46 -2.78 24.16
C LEU A 117 0.15 -2.00 24.13
N GLU A 118 -0.11 -1.22 23.09
CA GLU A 118 -1.37 -0.49 22.94
C GLU A 118 -2.54 -1.45 22.71
N VAL A 119 -2.37 -2.51 21.92
CA VAL A 119 -3.38 -3.57 21.78
C VAL A 119 -3.66 -4.21 23.14
N LEU A 120 -2.62 -4.65 23.86
CA LEU A 120 -2.81 -5.27 25.17
C LEU A 120 -3.50 -4.34 26.17
N ARG A 121 -3.18 -3.04 26.16
CA ARG A 121 -3.87 -2.03 26.98
C ARG A 121 -5.34 -1.87 26.58
N LEU A 122 -5.62 -1.82 25.27
CA LEU A 122 -6.99 -1.68 24.75
C LEU A 122 -7.90 -2.83 25.23
N PHE A 123 -7.36 -4.04 25.37
CA PHE A 123 -8.07 -5.22 25.84
C PHE A 123 -7.89 -5.50 27.35
N ASN A 124 -7.34 -4.55 28.11
CA ASN A 124 -7.04 -4.72 29.55
C ASN A 124 -6.20 -5.99 29.86
N ALA A 125 -5.40 -6.43 28.90
CA ALA A 125 -4.52 -7.60 28.97
C ALA A 125 -3.04 -7.21 29.13
N ALA A 126 -2.77 -5.96 29.52
CA ALA A 126 -1.41 -5.45 29.70
C ALA A 126 -0.67 -6.26 30.77
N PRO A 127 0.61 -6.60 30.54
CA PRO A 127 1.42 -7.29 31.54
C PRO A 127 1.55 -6.43 32.80
N GLY A 128 1.59 -7.08 33.97
CA GLY A 128 1.89 -6.42 35.23
C GLY A 128 3.28 -5.75 35.18
N ARG A 129 3.47 -4.70 35.97
CA ARG A 129 4.68 -3.85 36.00
C ARG A 129 6.00 -4.60 36.23
N GLU A 130 5.94 -5.85 36.65
CA GLU A 130 7.08 -6.73 36.96
C GLU A 130 7.54 -7.60 35.78
N GLU A 131 6.77 -7.72 34.69
CA GLU A 131 7.16 -8.48 33.49
C GLU A 131 7.89 -7.61 32.45
N THR A 132 8.51 -6.49 32.86
CA THR A 132 9.39 -5.73 31.96
C THR A 132 10.59 -6.59 31.59
N PRO A 133 10.79 -6.91 30.30
CA PRO A 133 11.84 -7.82 29.89
C PRO A 133 13.19 -7.19 30.22
N HIS A 134 13.97 -7.87 31.07
CA HIS A 134 15.39 -7.58 31.21
C HIS A 134 16.03 -7.70 29.83
N MET A 135 16.55 -6.58 29.33
CA MET A 135 17.43 -6.52 28.15
C MET A 135 18.65 -7.39 28.42
N GLN A 136 18.62 -8.65 28.00
CA GLN A 136 19.78 -9.52 28.06
C GLN A 136 20.03 -10.09 26.67
N ASP A 137 21.01 -9.45 26.03
CA ASP A 137 21.94 -9.88 25.00
C ASP A 137 21.46 -10.74 23.80
N SER A 138 21.61 -10.11 22.63
CA SER A 138 22.08 -10.74 21.39
C SER A 138 21.16 -11.75 20.70
N ALA A 139 19.86 -11.46 20.60
CA ALA A 139 19.01 -12.15 19.62
C ALA A 139 19.12 -11.50 18.22
N PRO A 140 19.09 -12.28 17.13
CA PRO A 140 19.13 -11.78 15.76
C PRO A 140 17.99 -10.78 15.54
N ARG A 141 18.32 -9.65 14.90
CA ARG A 141 17.46 -8.55 14.39
C ARG A 141 15.96 -8.85 14.55
N ALA A 142 15.39 -8.49 15.71
CA ALA A 142 13.99 -8.80 15.99
C ALA A 142 13.08 -8.13 14.95
N GLU A 143 12.26 -8.95 14.30
CA GLU A 143 11.19 -8.48 13.43
C GLU A 143 10.15 -7.75 14.29
N LEU A 144 9.72 -6.59 13.81
CA LEU A 144 8.75 -5.74 14.48
C LEU A 144 7.34 -6.10 14.01
N ASP A 145 6.46 -6.36 14.97
CA ASP A 145 5.04 -6.51 14.69
C ASP A 145 4.24 -5.29 15.15
N MET A 146 3.37 -4.83 14.27
CA MET A 146 2.33 -3.85 14.59
C MET A 146 0.96 -4.44 14.27
N TYR A 147 -0.08 -3.75 14.69
CA TYR A 147 -1.45 -4.13 14.42
C TYR A 147 -2.19 -2.99 13.74
N ALA A 148 -2.97 -3.32 12.72
CA ALA A 148 -3.89 -2.38 12.11
C ALA A 148 -5.33 -2.80 12.44
N LYS A 149 -6.10 -1.85 12.97
CA LYS A 149 -7.54 -1.94 13.12
C LYS A 149 -8.17 -1.20 11.94
N VAL A 150 -8.98 -1.91 11.17
CA VAL A 150 -9.76 -1.37 10.07
C VAL A 150 -11.22 -1.33 10.48
N THR A 151 -11.80 -0.14 10.36
CA THR A 151 -13.23 0.10 10.53
C THR A 151 -13.77 0.82 9.31
N VAL A 152 -15.06 0.70 9.06
CA VAL A 152 -15.73 1.38 7.96
C VAL A 152 -16.94 2.12 8.51
N SER A 153 -17.13 3.35 8.04
CA SER A 153 -18.33 4.12 8.28
C SER A 153 -19.08 4.33 6.97
N TYR A 154 -20.39 4.26 7.06
CA TYR A 154 -21.28 4.58 5.95
C TYR A 154 -21.35 6.10 5.76
N THR A 155 -20.95 6.58 4.59
CA THR A 155 -20.87 8.02 4.31
C THR A 155 -21.82 8.41 3.19
N GLY A 156 -22.98 8.95 3.51
CA GLY A 156 -23.90 9.53 2.52
C GLY A 156 -25.34 9.13 2.73
N HIS A 157 -26.19 9.44 1.75
CA HIS A 157 -27.58 9.03 1.73
C HIS A 157 -27.80 8.19 0.48
N SER A 158 -28.22 6.94 0.67
CA SER A 158 -28.60 6.04 -0.43
C SER A 158 -30.12 6.02 -0.51
N HIS A 159 -30.65 6.01 -1.74
CA HIS A 159 -32.07 5.75 -1.97
C HIS A 159 -32.44 4.27 -1.82
N ILE A 160 -31.44 3.39 -1.78
CA ILE A 160 -31.63 1.96 -1.51
C ILE A 160 -31.66 1.78 0.00
N VAL A 161 -32.78 1.23 0.49
CA VAL A 161 -33.05 0.92 1.91
C VAL A 161 -32.03 -0.09 2.44
N ASP A 162 -31.61 0.09 3.70
CA ASP A 162 -30.68 -0.77 4.44
C ASP A 162 -29.29 -0.93 3.79
N MET A 163 -28.80 0.08 3.07
CA MET A 163 -27.47 0.01 2.44
C MET A 163 -26.35 -0.05 3.48
N GLU A 164 -26.52 0.60 4.63
CA GLU A 164 -25.64 0.55 5.80
C GLU A 164 -25.52 -0.85 6.41
N ASN A 165 -26.51 -1.71 6.17
CA ASN A 165 -26.52 -3.10 6.63
C ASN A 165 -25.88 -4.08 5.63
N ARG A 166 -25.31 -3.58 4.53
CA ARG A 166 -24.57 -4.41 3.57
C ARG A 166 -23.10 -4.46 3.90
N GLN A 167 -22.50 -5.61 3.64
CA GLN A 167 -21.05 -5.78 3.73
C GLN A 167 -20.35 -4.99 2.63
N VAL A 168 -19.31 -4.26 3.01
CA VAL A 168 -18.38 -3.62 2.10
C VAL A 168 -17.23 -4.59 1.83
N ARG A 169 -17.05 -4.95 0.55
CA ARG A 169 -15.93 -5.78 0.12
C ARG A 169 -14.71 -4.93 -0.16
N TYR A 170 -13.57 -5.34 0.37
CA TYR A 170 -12.31 -4.60 0.20
C TYR A 170 -11.12 -5.54 0.13
N ILE A 171 -9.98 -4.98 -0.27
CA ILE A 171 -8.67 -5.63 -0.26
C ILE A 171 -7.74 -4.70 0.49
N ILE A 172 -6.89 -5.25 1.38
CA ILE A 172 -5.85 -4.47 2.06
C ILE A 172 -4.46 -4.91 1.60
N ALA A 173 -3.57 -3.95 1.42
CA ALA A 173 -2.17 -4.20 1.08
C ALA A 173 -1.24 -3.46 2.03
N LEU A 174 -0.18 -4.14 2.46
CA LEU A 174 0.95 -3.55 3.16
C LEU A 174 2.11 -3.44 2.17
N GLU A 175 2.69 -2.25 2.01
CA GLU A 175 3.81 -2.02 1.11
C GLU A 175 4.89 -1.16 1.78
N ARG A 176 6.15 -1.61 1.70
CA ARG A 176 7.31 -0.85 2.13
C ARG A 176 7.67 0.22 1.10
N HIS A 177 8.12 1.36 1.60
CA HIS A 177 8.68 2.45 0.83
C HIS A 177 10.20 2.51 0.95
N VAL A 178 10.87 2.77 -0.17
CA VAL A 178 12.30 3.11 -0.23
C VAL A 178 12.39 4.43 -1.00
N LEU A 179 13.09 5.43 -0.46
CA LEU A 179 13.20 6.79 -1.04
C LEU A 179 11.85 7.41 -1.47
N GLY A 180 10.78 7.16 -0.71
CA GLY A 180 9.43 7.66 -1.01
C GLY A 180 8.69 6.91 -2.12
N LEU A 181 9.29 5.86 -2.71
CA LEU A 181 8.66 5.03 -3.73
C LEU A 181 8.29 3.64 -3.19
N PRO A 182 7.12 3.08 -3.58
CA PRO A 182 6.77 1.72 -3.23
C PRO A 182 7.79 0.73 -3.83
N VAL A 183 8.16 -0.32 -3.08
CA VAL A 183 9.19 -1.29 -3.53
C VAL A 183 8.83 -1.90 -4.89
N ARG A 184 7.54 -2.12 -5.19
CA ARG A 184 7.13 -2.67 -6.49
C ARG A 184 7.32 -1.69 -7.65
N ALA A 185 7.23 -0.40 -7.39
CA ALA A 185 7.39 0.63 -8.41
C ALA A 185 8.80 0.67 -9.00
N TYR A 186 9.83 0.22 -8.26
CA TYR A 186 11.21 0.22 -8.74
C TYR A 186 11.44 -0.63 -9.99
N LYS A 187 10.72 -1.76 -10.14
CA LYS A 187 10.81 -2.59 -11.35
C LYS A 187 10.31 -1.83 -12.58
N LEU A 188 9.20 -1.10 -12.42
CA LEU A 188 8.63 -0.26 -13.48
C LEU A 188 9.54 0.92 -13.80
N VAL A 189 10.06 1.61 -12.79
CA VAL A 189 11.00 2.72 -12.96
C VAL A 189 12.25 2.25 -13.69
N GLY A 190 12.82 1.11 -13.31
CA GLY A 190 13.98 0.52 -14.00
C GLY A 190 13.69 0.20 -15.46
N ALA A 191 12.54 -0.40 -15.77
CA ALA A 191 12.13 -0.66 -17.15
C ALA A 191 11.97 0.63 -17.96
N LEU A 192 11.37 1.67 -17.38
CA LEU A 192 11.20 2.97 -18.02
C LEU A 192 12.54 3.63 -18.33
N VAL A 193 13.50 3.58 -17.41
CA VAL A 193 14.86 4.08 -17.64
C VAL A 193 15.54 3.37 -18.81
N VAL A 194 15.41 2.04 -18.90
CA VAL A 194 15.97 1.26 -20.03
C VAL A 194 15.35 1.68 -21.36
N VAL A 195 14.02 1.84 -21.42
CA VAL A 195 13.32 2.27 -22.64
C VAL A 195 13.76 3.68 -23.06
N VAL A 196 13.92 4.60 -22.11
CA VAL A 196 14.38 5.97 -22.38
C VAL A 196 15.81 5.95 -22.93
N ILE A 197 16.73 5.22 -22.29
CA ILE A 197 18.13 5.10 -22.75
C ILE A 197 18.18 4.50 -24.16
N PHE A 198 17.44 3.42 -24.41
CA PHE A 198 17.39 2.80 -25.74
C PHE A 198 16.83 3.75 -26.80
N SER A 199 15.77 4.48 -26.48
CA SER A 199 15.17 5.47 -27.39
C SER A 199 16.15 6.60 -27.72
N LEU A 200 16.90 7.08 -26.73
CA LEU A 200 17.88 8.15 -26.92
C LEU A 200 19.13 7.69 -27.68
N LEU A 201 19.65 6.49 -27.41
CA LEU A 201 20.92 6.02 -27.99
C LEU A 201 20.76 5.29 -29.32
N VAL A 202 19.60 4.68 -29.59
CA VAL A 202 19.40 3.84 -30.79
C VAL A 202 18.37 4.45 -31.73
N VAL A 203 17.20 4.81 -31.20
CA VAL A 203 16.08 5.26 -32.03
C VAL A 203 16.30 6.69 -32.54
N ALA A 204 16.62 7.63 -31.65
CA ALA A 204 16.80 9.03 -32.01
C ALA A 204 17.90 9.26 -33.06
N PRO A 205 19.11 8.67 -32.96
CA PRO A 205 20.15 8.86 -33.96
C PRO A 205 19.78 8.32 -35.33
N ARG A 206 19.06 7.19 -35.39
CA ARG A 206 18.58 6.63 -36.67
C ARG A 206 17.52 7.50 -37.33
N ILE A 207 16.60 8.07 -36.54
CA ILE A 207 15.60 9.00 -37.06
C ILE A 207 16.27 10.27 -37.57
N LEU A 208 17.25 10.81 -36.84
CA LEU A 208 18.00 11.99 -37.26
C LEU A 208 18.77 11.73 -38.56
N ALA A 209 19.52 10.63 -38.64
CA ALA A 209 20.25 10.25 -39.85
C ALA A 209 19.33 10.05 -41.07
N ALA A 210 18.14 9.47 -40.88
CA ALA A 210 17.16 9.32 -41.95
C ALA A 210 16.57 10.67 -42.39
N ALA A 211 16.30 11.58 -41.45
CA ALA A 211 15.81 12.92 -41.76
C ALA A 211 16.87 13.73 -42.53
N ASP A 212 18.14 13.66 -42.11
CA ASP A 212 19.25 14.33 -42.80
C ASP A 212 19.44 13.80 -44.23
N ALA A 213 19.25 12.50 -44.45
CA ALA A 213 19.32 11.90 -45.79
C ALA A 213 18.22 12.44 -46.73
N VAL A 214 16.97 12.53 -46.25
CA VAL A 214 15.84 13.06 -47.03
C VAL A 214 16.06 14.54 -47.39
N LEU A 215 16.53 15.35 -46.44
CA LEU A 215 16.82 16.77 -46.69
C LEU A 215 17.96 16.97 -47.70
N ALA A 216 18.96 16.08 -47.69
CA ALA A 216 20.06 16.12 -48.64
C ALA A 216 19.62 15.76 -50.08
N GLU A 217 18.62 14.89 -50.25
CA GLU A 217 18.06 14.55 -51.56
C GLU A 217 17.26 15.71 -52.17
N ASP A 218 16.43 16.38 -51.36
CA ASP A 218 15.62 17.53 -51.77
C ASP A 218 16.50 18.69 -52.29
N THR A 219 17.59 18.97 -51.58
CA THR A 219 18.58 19.99 -51.99
C THR A 219 19.24 19.68 -53.34
N LYS A 220 19.36 18.41 -53.72
CA LYS A 220 19.95 18.01 -55.02
C LYS A 220 18.97 18.18 -56.17
N GLN A 221 17.67 18.01 -55.94
CA GLN A 221 16.64 18.20 -56.97
C GLN A 221 16.56 19.68 -57.39
N HIS A 222 16.55 20.60 -56.42
CA HIS A 222 16.51 22.04 -56.68
C HIS A 222 17.72 22.63 -57.42
N LYS A 223 18.85 21.92 -57.50
CA LYS A 223 20.02 22.35 -58.28
C LYS A 223 20.00 21.90 -59.74
N LYS A 224 19.08 21.01 -60.12
CA LYS A 224 18.99 20.47 -61.50
C LYS A 224 17.99 21.23 -62.37
N ASP A 225 17.11 22.03 -61.76
CA ASP A 225 16.17 22.93 -62.43
C ASP A 225 16.78 24.32 -62.60
#